data_AF-S4PR69-F1
#
_entry.id   AF-S4PR69-F1
#
_cell.length_a   1.000
_cell.length_b   1.000
_cell.length_c   1.000
_cell.angle_alpha   90.00
_cell.angle_beta   90.00
_cell.angle_gamma   90.00
#
_symmetry.space_group_name_H-M   'P 1'
#
loop_
_entity.id
_entity.type
_entity.pdbx_description
1 polymer ?
#
loop_
_entity_poly.entity_id
_entity_poly.type
_entity_poly.pdbx_seq_one_letter_code
_entity_poly.pdbx_strand_id
1 'polypeptide(L)'
;MEAYGQTEMIGPVLVPNPFGPTGNCGRPIDLYSVKLAEPDTGVEIKEANITGELLAKGPGFSGYYNDPEETAKSFTDDGFYKTGDLLFRDKD
;
A
#
# COMPACT_ATOMS: atom_id res chain seq x y z
N MET A 1 -8.13 -9.69 13.06
CA MET A 1 -8.27 -9.55 11.60
C MET A 1 -8.59 -8.09 11.43
N GLU A 2 -7.70 -7.39 10.75
CA GLU A 2 -7.81 -5.95 10.64
C GLU A 2 -8.14 -5.57 9.19
N ALA A 3 -8.76 -4.42 9.00
CA ALA A 3 -8.91 -3.82 7.69
C ALA A 3 -7.89 -2.70 7.54
N TYR A 4 -7.27 -2.59 6.37
CA TYR A 4 -6.33 -1.52 6.06
C TYR A 4 -6.86 -0.70 4.88
N GLY A 5 -6.81 0.62 5.02
CA GLY A 5 -7.23 1.59 4.02
C GLY A 5 -6.90 3.02 4.45
N GLN A 6 -6.89 3.93 3.47
CA GLN A 6 -6.65 5.36 3.68
C GLN A 6 -7.69 6.19 2.90
N THR A 7 -7.84 7.47 3.24
CA THR A 7 -8.78 8.36 2.53
C THR A 7 -8.37 8.52 1.07
N GLU A 8 -7.07 8.61 0.85
CA GLU A 8 -6.35 8.64 -0.42
C GLU A 8 -6.44 7.30 -1.19
N MET A 9 -7.21 6.33 -0.69
CA MET A 9 -7.48 5.05 -1.34
C MET A 9 -8.98 4.74 -1.41
N ILE A 10 -9.85 5.72 -1.17
CA ILE A 10 -11.32 5.55 -1.19
C ILE A 10 -11.75 4.31 -0.36
N GLY A 11 -11.14 4.11 0.80
CA GLY A 11 -11.46 3.02 1.72
C GLY A 11 -10.46 1.86 1.69
N PRO A 12 -10.92 0.60 1.82
CA PRO A 12 -10.03 -0.54 2.03
C PRO A 12 -9.19 -0.82 0.80
N VAL A 13 -7.91 -1.12 1.02
CA VAL A 13 -6.96 -1.60 0.00
C VAL A 13 -6.83 -3.13 0.09
N LEU A 14 -7.00 -3.69 1.29
CA LEU A 14 -6.85 -5.11 1.57
C LEU A 14 -8.19 -5.73 2.00
N VAL A 15 -8.53 -6.89 1.44
CA VAL A 15 -9.64 -7.78 1.83
C VAL A 15 -9.26 -8.53 3.10
N PRO A 16 -9.92 -8.27 4.24
CA PRO A 16 -9.62 -8.95 5.49
C PRO A 16 -9.79 -10.47 5.37
N ASN A 17 -8.84 -11.25 5.91
CA ASN A 17 -8.91 -12.70 5.92
C ASN A 17 -9.23 -13.24 7.33
N PRO A 18 -10.48 -13.65 7.62
CA PRO A 18 -10.87 -14.13 8.94
C PRO A 18 -10.26 -15.48 9.30
N PHE A 19 -9.71 -16.20 8.31
CA PHE A 19 -9.05 -17.49 8.49
C PHE A 19 -7.52 -17.38 8.49
N GLY A 20 -6.99 -16.16 8.33
CA GLY A 20 -5.54 -15.88 8.39
C GLY A 20 -5.01 -15.77 9.82
N PRO A 21 -3.68 -15.62 9.99
CA PRO A 21 -3.06 -15.45 11.30
C PRO A 21 -3.55 -14.17 12.01
N THR A 22 -3.51 -14.16 13.35
CA THR A 22 -3.86 -12.97 14.14
C THR A 22 -2.98 -11.79 13.74
N GLY A 23 -3.58 -10.61 13.57
CA GLY A 23 -2.88 -9.39 13.14
C GLY A 23 -2.73 -9.23 11.63
N ASN A 24 -3.27 -10.14 10.81
CA ASN A 24 -3.29 -9.94 9.36
C ASN A 24 -4.25 -8.82 8.94
N CYS A 25 -3.84 -8.06 7.93
CA CYS A 25 -4.68 -7.07 7.23
C CYS A 25 -5.28 -7.62 5.93
N GLY A 26 -5.01 -8.89 5.60
CA GLY A 26 -5.59 -9.57 4.44
C GLY A 26 -4.78 -9.45 3.15
N ARG A 27 -5.46 -9.55 2.00
CA ARG A 27 -4.85 -9.56 0.64
C ARG A 27 -5.35 -8.38 -0.20
N PRO A 28 -4.62 -7.92 -1.21
CA PRO A 28 -5.06 -6.82 -2.06
C PRO A 28 -6.45 -7.08 -2.66
N ILE A 29 -7.29 -6.05 -2.65
CA ILE A 29 -8.53 -6.05 -3.45
C ILE A 29 -8.13 -6.01 -4.93
N ASP A 30 -8.87 -6.71 -5.80
CA ASP A 30 -8.57 -6.83 -7.24
C ASP A 30 -8.40 -5.50 -7.98
N LEU A 31 -8.95 -4.41 -7.44
CA LEU A 31 -8.82 -3.05 -7.99
C LEU A 31 -7.46 -2.38 -7.69
N TYR A 32 -6.68 -2.94 -6.77
CA TYR A 32 -5.41 -2.41 -6.32
C TYR A 32 -4.25 -3.31 -6.73
N SER A 33 -3.25 -2.70 -7.37
CA SER A 33 -1.90 -3.25 -7.42
C SER A 33 -1.14 -2.76 -6.21
N VAL A 34 -0.50 -3.65 -5.45
CA VAL A 34 0.36 -3.27 -4.33
C VAL A 34 1.75 -3.88 -4.46
N LYS A 35 2.73 -3.18 -3.90
CA LYS A 35 4.09 -3.69 -3.70
C LYS A 35 4.63 -3.21 -2.35
N LEU A 36 5.63 -3.88 -1.83
CA LEU A 36 6.42 -3.41 -0.70
C LEU A 36 7.72 -2.82 -1.24
N ALA A 37 8.15 -1.70 -0.68
CA ALA A 37 9.43 -1.10 -1.03
C ALA A 37 10.20 -0.70 0.23
N GLU A 38 11.52 -0.73 0.16
CA GLU A 38 12.35 -0.18 1.22
C GLU A 38 12.16 1.36 1.25
N PRO A 39 11.81 1.97 2.40
CA PRO A 39 11.41 3.39 2.46
C PRO A 39 12.45 4.39 1.95
N ASP A 40 13.75 4.15 2.20
CA ASP A 40 14.80 5.11 1.87
C ASP A 40 15.25 5.00 0.39
N THR A 41 15.28 3.78 -0.14
CA THR A 41 15.82 3.47 -1.47
C THR A 41 14.74 3.25 -2.53
N GLY A 42 13.50 2.98 -2.12
CA GLY A 42 12.40 2.64 -3.02
C GLY A 42 12.54 1.27 -3.70
N VAL A 43 13.53 0.45 -3.31
CA VAL A 43 13.76 -0.86 -3.89
C VAL A 43 12.61 -1.80 -3.53
N GLU A 44 12.00 -2.42 -4.53
CA GLU A 44 10.91 -3.37 -4.34
C GLU A 44 11.38 -4.61 -3.56
N ILE A 45 10.64 -4.95 -2.51
CA ILE A 45 10.84 -6.12 -1.67
C ILE A 45 9.93 -7.25 -2.16
N LYS A 46 10.53 -8.37 -2.56
CA LYS A 46 9.79 -9.54 -3.08
C LYS A 46 9.76 -10.70 -2.10
N GLU A 47 10.74 -10.73 -1.21
CA GLU A 47 10.91 -11.72 -0.16
C GLU A 47 9.79 -11.63 0.87
N ALA A 48 9.35 -12.79 1.35
CA ALA A 48 8.40 -12.86 2.45
C ALA A 48 9.07 -12.47 3.78
N ASN A 49 8.27 -11.92 4.70
CA ASN A 49 8.67 -11.53 6.06
C ASN A 49 9.76 -10.44 6.12
N ILE A 50 9.86 -9.63 5.07
CA ILE A 50 10.67 -8.41 5.07
C ILE A 50 9.72 -7.22 5.12
N THR A 51 9.97 -6.32 6.06
CA THR A 51 9.17 -5.11 6.24
C THR A 51 9.56 -4.06 5.21
N GLY A 52 8.56 -3.43 4.60
CA GLY A 52 8.71 -2.29 3.71
C GLY A 52 7.49 -1.37 3.76
N GLU A 53 7.60 -0.22 3.14
CA GLU A 53 6.45 0.66 2.88
C GLU A 53 5.49 -0.02 1.91
N LEU A 54 4.18 0.01 2.24
CA LEU A 54 3.15 -0.38 1.31
C LEU A 54 2.99 0.71 0.24
N LEU A 55 3.17 0.33 -1.01
CA LEU A 55 2.88 1.16 -2.17
C LEU A 55 1.64 0.61 -2.85
N ALA A 56 0.69 1.48 -3.16
CA ALA A 56 -0.59 1.08 -3.74
C ALA A 56 -0.93 1.91 -4.98
N LYS A 57 -1.50 1.24 -5.98
CA LYS A 57 -1.97 1.85 -7.24
C LYS A 57 -3.35 1.30 -7.56
N GLY A 58 -4.33 2.19 -7.66
CA GLY A 58 -5.71 1.82 -7.90
C GLY A 58 -6.58 3.05 -8.20
N PRO A 59 -7.90 2.90 -8.15
CA PRO A 59 -8.82 3.98 -8.50
C PRO A 59 -8.85 5.06 -7.43
N GLY A 60 -9.07 6.32 -7.85
CA GLY A 60 -9.73 7.30 -7.00
C GLY A 60 -8.91 8.48 -6.50
N PHE A 61 -7.65 8.28 -6.10
CA PHE A 61 -6.79 9.38 -5.68
C PHE A 61 -5.87 9.81 -6.80
N SER A 62 -6.02 11.06 -7.22
CA SER A 62 -5.23 11.68 -8.29
C SER A 62 -4.30 12.79 -7.78
N GLY A 63 -4.35 13.08 -6.48
CA GLY A 63 -3.54 14.11 -5.85
C GLY A 63 -4.30 14.96 -4.83
N TYR A 64 -3.54 15.78 -4.13
CA TYR A 64 -4.03 16.77 -3.18
C TYR A 64 -4.51 18.03 -3.90
N TYR A 65 -5.62 18.60 -3.43
CA TYR A 65 -6.23 19.77 -4.06
C TYR A 65 -5.33 21.00 -3.94
N ASN A 66 -5.00 21.63 -5.08
CA ASN A 66 -4.12 22.79 -5.19
C ASN A 66 -2.70 22.59 -4.61
N ASP A 67 -2.26 21.34 -4.48
CA ASP A 67 -0.93 21.02 -3.97
C ASP A 67 -0.20 20.04 -4.91
N PRO A 68 0.29 20.51 -6.06
CA PRO A 68 1.00 19.67 -7.02
C PRO A 68 2.35 19.18 -6.49
N GLU A 69 2.96 19.88 -5.54
CA GLU A 69 4.25 19.50 -4.96
C GLU A 69 4.09 18.29 -4.04
N GLU A 70 3.15 18.35 -3.09
CA GLU A 70 2.86 17.20 -2.22
C GLU A 70 2.26 16.05 -3.02
N THR A 71 1.42 16.33 -4.02
CA THR A 71 0.97 15.30 -4.96
C THR A 71 2.15 14.57 -5.59
N ALA A 72 3.11 15.29 -6.19
CA ALA A 72 4.25 14.65 -6.83
C ALA A 72 5.10 13.84 -5.84
N LYS A 73 5.28 14.31 -4.60
CA LYS A 73 6.03 13.58 -3.56
C LYS A 73 5.36 12.28 -3.12
N SER A 74 4.03 12.28 -3.07
CA SER A 74 3.22 11.13 -2.64
C SER A 74 3.15 10.01 -3.66
N PHE A 75 3.57 10.22 -4.90
CA PHE A 75 3.64 9.16 -5.91
C PHE A 75 5.09 8.78 -6.22
N THR A 76 5.26 7.53 -6.61
CA THR A 76 6.48 7.01 -7.24
C THR A 76 6.44 7.30 -8.74
N ASP A 77 7.60 7.22 -9.40
CA ASP A 77 7.71 7.46 -10.85
C ASP A 77 6.86 6.48 -11.68
N ASP A 78 6.59 5.28 -11.17
CA ASP A 78 5.71 4.28 -11.81
C ASP A 78 4.24 4.40 -11.39
N GLY A 79 3.90 5.45 -10.64
CA GLY A 79 2.53 5.86 -10.33
C GLY A 79 1.88 5.10 -9.18
N PHE A 80 2.65 4.47 -8.29
CA PHE A 80 2.14 4.00 -7.00
C PHE A 80 2.16 5.13 -5.99
N TYR A 81 1.09 5.25 -5.22
CA TYR A 81 1.02 6.11 -4.04
C TYR A 81 1.79 5.49 -2.88
N LYS A 82 2.52 6.34 -2.17
CA LYS A 82 3.30 6.07 -0.97
C LYS A 82 2.40 6.21 0.24
N THR A 83 2.03 5.11 0.88
CA THR A 83 1.09 5.16 2.02
C THR A 83 1.74 5.65 3.30
N GLY A 84 3.07 5.61 3.40
CA GLY A 84 3.81 5.89 4.63
C GLY A 84 3.70 4.79 5.70
N ASP A 85 2.96 3.71 5.44
CA ASP A 85 2.74 2.62 6.41
C ASP A 85 3.66 1.43 6.13
N LEU A 86 4.24 0.88 7.20
CA LEU A 86 5.14 -0.28 7.13
C LEU A 86 4.38 -1.59 7.30
N LEU A 87 4.51 -2.47 6.31
CA LEU A 87 3.90 -3.79 6.28
C LEU A 87 4.95 -4.85 5.88
N PHE A 88 4.64 -6.11 6.14
CA PHE A 88 5.32 -7.25 5.53
C PHE A 88 4.29 -8.19 4.90
N ARG A 89 4.70 -8.93 3.87
CA ARG A 89 3.92 -10.02 3.29
C ARG A 89 4.45 -11.34 3.83
N ASP A 90 3.56 -12.23 4.27
CA ASP A 90 3.95 -13.59 4.64
C ASP A 90 4.30 -14.44 3.39
N LYS A 91 4.39 -15.75 3.55
CA LYS A 91 4.76 -16.66 2.45
C LYS A 91 3.56 -17.08 1.58
N ASP A 92 2.33 -16.75 1.98
CA ASP A 92 1.10 -17.36 1.45
C ASP A 92 0.30 -16.44 0.50
#